data_AF-A0A3A5W6V2-F1
#
_entry.id   AF-A0A3A5W6V2-F1
#
_cell.length_a   1.000
_cell.length_b   1.000
_cell.length_c   1.000
_cell.angle_alpha   90.00
_cell.angle_beta   90.00
_cell.angle_gamma   90.00
#
_symmetry.space_group_name_H-M   'P 1'
#
loop_
_entity.id
_entity.type
_entity.pdbx_description
1 polymer ?
#
loop_
_entity_poly.entity_id
_entity_poly.type
_entity_poly.pdbx_seq_one_letter_code
_entity_poly.pdbx_strand_id
1 'polypeptide(L)'
;MAMDSTRQDVRLTSIVVTVTFVILFLMVHAVGTNSVRFNDYSAVFYCAVICIGAQWLAWIPASIWKTERFYDIAGGLTYLAVIGFSLWAGSQTEAPSLREIIISLLVVLWSLR
;
A
#
# COMPACT_ATOMS: atom_id res chain seq x y z
N MET A 1 29.34 23.56 2.99
CA MET A 1 27.97 23.48 3.56
C MET A 1 26.98 22.76 2.64
N ALA A 2 26.81 23.13 1.37
CA ALA A 2 25.85 22.45 0.48
C ALA A 2 26.12 20.97 0.18
N MET A 3 27.39 20.54 0.09
CA MET A 3 27.73 19.11 -0.11
C MET A 3 27.45 18.23 1.12
N ASP A 4 27.34 18.83 2.30
CA ASP A 4 27.10 18.10 3.55
C ASP A 4 25.61 17.83 3.76
N SER A 5 24.75 18.80 3.39
CA SER A 5 23.29 18.63 3.41
C SER A 5 22.83 17.54 2.43
N THR A 6 23.33 17.52 1.19
CA THR A 6 22.94 16.49 0.20
C THR A 6 23.31 15.07 0.66
N ARG A 7 24.45 14.87 1.32
CA ARG A 7 24.82 13.57 1.89
C ARG A 7 23.90 13.19 3.05
N GLN A 8 23.54 14.14 3.90
CA GLN A 8 22.61 13.91 5.00
C GLN A 8 21.22 13.53 4.48
N ASP A 9 20.73 14.21 3.45
CA ASP A 9 19.44 13.92 2.82
C ASP A 9 19.41 12.51 2.23
N VAL A 10 20.44 12.12 1.46
CA VAL A 10 20.53 10.76 0.88
C VAL A 10 20.61 9.69 1.99
N ARG A 11 21.33 9.95 3.08
CA ARG A 11 21.38 9.04 4.24
C ARG A 11 20.02 8.88 4.89
N LEU A 12 19.30 9.98 5.12
CA LEU A 12 17.95 9.94 5.71
C LEU A 12 16.97 9.21 4.79
N THR A 13 16.95 9.54 3.49
CA THR A 13 16.06 8.89 2.53
C THR A 13 16.35 7.39 2.40
N SER A 14 17.63 7.00 2.32
CA SER A 14 17.99 5.57 2.26
C SER A 14 17.61 4.81 3.53
N ILE A 15 17.75 5.40 4.72
CA ILE A 15 17.28 4.81 5.97
C ILE A 15 15.76 4.62 5.94
N VAL A 16 14.99 5.65 5.58
CA VAL A 16 13.52 5.57 5.52
C VAL A 16 13.06 4.49 4.54
N VAL A 17 13.65 4.44 3.35
CA VAL A 17 13.32 3.42 2.34
C VAL A 17 13.63 2.03 2.88
N THR A 18 14.81 1.84 3.47
CA THR A 18 15.22 0.53 4.03
C THR A 18 14.28 0.07 5.13
N VAL A 19 13.95 0.95 6.08
CA VAL A 19 13.01 0.65 7.18
C VAL A 19 11.63 0.31 6.63
N THR A 20 11.15 1.03 5.61
CA THR A 20 9.85 0.78 4.99
C THR A 20 9.81 -0.62 4.35
N PHE A 21 10.85 -1.02 3.61
CA PHE A 21 10.93 -2.37 3.04
C PHE A 21 11.04 -3.46 4.10
N VAL A 22 11.77 -3.21 5.21
CA VAL A 22 11.84 -4.16 6.34
C VAL A 22 10.47 -4.36 6.97
N ILE A 23 9.73 -3.27 7.23
CA ILE A 23 8.38 -3.36 7.80
C ILE A 23 7.44 -4.12 6.86
N LEU A 24 7.48 -3.83 5.56
CA LEU A 24 6.67 -4.53 4.57
C LEU A 24 7.00 -6.02 4.52
N PHE A 25 8.29 -6.38 4.52
CA PHE A 25 8.72 -7.77 4.53
C PHE A 25 8.22 -8.52 5.77
N LEU A 26 8.42 -7.93 6.96
CA LEU A 26 7.95 -8.52 8.22
C LEU A 26 6.43 -8.69 8.24
N MET A 27 5.69 -7.69 7.75
CA MET A 27 4.23 -7.71 7.70
C MET A 27 3.69 -8.78 6.75
N VAL A 28 4.25 -8.86 5.53
CA VAL A 28 3.88 -9.91 4.57
C VAL A 28 4.23 -11.30 5.11
N HIS A 29 5.37 -11.47 5.78
CA HIS A 29 5.74 -12.76 6.35
C HIS A 29 4.81 -13.16 7.51
N ALA A 30 4.51 -12.22 8.42
CA ALA A 30 3.68 -12.48 9.58
C ALA A 30 2.22 -12.78 9.18
N VAL A 31 1.63 -11.95 8.32
CA VAL A 31 0.21 -12.06 7.94
C VAL A 31 0.02 -13.09 6.82
N GLY A 32 0.99 -13.23 5.91
CA GLY A 32 0.90 -14.10 4.74
C GLY A 32 0.84 -15.61 5.05
N THR A 33 1.16 -16.01 6.28
CA THR A 33 1.02 -17.40 6.75
C THR A 33 -0.43 -17.85 6.86
N ASN A 34 -1.36 -16.94 7.24
CA ASN A 34 -2.78 -17.23 7.45
C ASN A 34 -3.69 -16.68 6.34
N SER A 35 -3.12 -16.09 5.29
CA SER A 35 -3.88 -15.50 4.19
C SER A 35 -4.13 -16.49 3.05
N VAL A 36 -5.15 -16.22 2.24
CA VAL A 36 -5.37 -16.91 0.96
C VAL A 36 -4.10 -16.89 0.10
N ARG A 37 -3.76 -18.03 -0.49
CA ARG A 37 -2.60 -18.19 -1.37
C ARG A 37 -3.03 -18.32 -2.82
N PHE A 38 -2.41 -17.51 -3.68
CA PHE A 38 -2.55 -17.56 -5.13
C PHE A 38 -1.18 -17.89 -5.73
N ASN A 39 -1.10 -19.00 -6.47
CA ASN A 39 0.08 -19.37 -7.25
C ASN A 39 1.39 -19.29 -6.43
N ASP A 40 1.40 -19.96 -5.26
CA ASP A 40 2.46 -20.00 -4.23
C ASP A 40 2.66 -18.73 -3.36
N TYR A 41 2.13 -17.57 -3.78
CA TYR A 41 2.25 -16.32 -3.05
C TYR A 41 0.99 -15.96 -2.25
N SER A 42 1.16 -15.23 -1.15
CA SER A 42 0.06 -14.75 -0.30
C SER A 42 -0.70 -13.60 -0.97
N ALA A 43 -2.02 -13.53 -0.81
CA ALA A 43 -2.83 -12.37 -1.18
C ALA A 43 -2.29 -11.05 -0.59
N VAL A 44 -1.71 -11.10 0.61
CA VAL A 44 -1.09 -9.94 1.28
C VAL A 44 0.16 -9.47 0.53
N PHE A 45 0.93 -10.40 -0.05
CA PHE A 45 2.07 -10.05 -0.91
C PHE A 45 1.60 -9.27 -2.14
N TYR A 46 0.53 -9.73 -2.79
CA TYR A 46 -0.07 -9.00 -3.92
C TYR A 46 -0.58 -7.62 -3.51
N CYS A 47 -1.23 -7.47 -2.35
CA CYS A 47 -1.60 -6.16 -1.80
C CYS A 47 -0.38 -5.24 -1.61
N ALA A 48 0.73 -5.77 -1.08
CA ALA A 48 1.95 -4.99 -0.90
C ALA A 48 2.55 -4.52 -2.24
N VAL A 49 2.52 -5.38 -3.27
CA VAL A 49 2.95 -5.03 -4.64
C VAL A 49 2.04 -3.94 -5.23
N ILE A 50 0.72 -4.04 -5.05
CA ILE A 50 -0.23 -3.01 -5.50
C ILE A 50 0.07 -1.68 -4.82
N CYS A 51 0.28 -1.67 -3.50
CA CYS A 51 0.64 -0.45 -2.75
C CYS A 51 1.92 0.19 -3.29
N ILE A 52 3.01 -0.58 -3.42
CA ILE A 52 4.29 -0.04 -3.91
C ILE A 52 4.16 0.44 -5.36
N GLY A 53 3.51 -0.34 -6.22
CA GLY A 53 3.28 0.00 -7.62
C GLY A 53 2.45 1.28 -7.78
N ALA A 54 1.36 1.40 -7.03
CA ALA A 54 0.51 2.58 -7.03
C ALA A 54 1.28 3.83 -6.57
N GLN A 55 2.08 3.72 -5.50
CA GLN A 55 2.86 4.85 -5.00
C GLN A 55 4.02 5.23 -5.92
N TRP A 56 4.64 4.26 -6.59
CA TRP A 56 5.64 4.53 -7.63
C TRP A 56 5.02 5.24 -8.84
N LEU A 57 3.85 4.78 -9.30
CA LEU A 57 3.14 5.42 -10.40
C LEU A 57 2.65 6.82 -10.03
N ALA A 58 2.16 7.02 -8.81
CA ALA A 58 1.70 8.30 -8.30
C ALA A 58 2.86 9.29 -8.08
N TRP A 59 4.07 8.81 -7.80
CA TRP A 59 5.24 9.67 -7.62
C TRP A 59 5.57 10.50 -8.87
N ILE A 60 5.39 9.93 -10.07
CA ILE A 60 5.68 10.61 -11.35
C ILE A 60 4.85 11.91 -11.50
N PRO A 61 3.51 11.87 -11.51
CA PRO A 61 2.67 13.08 -11.60
C PRO A 61 2.76 13.94 -10.34
N ALA A 62 2.94 13.36 -9.14
CA ALA A 62 3.14 14.13 -7.91
C ALA A 62 4.37 15.05 -8.00
N SER A 63 5.47 14.56 -8.58
CA SER A 63 6.69 15.35 -8.76
C SER A 63 6.50 16.53 -9.72
N ILE A 64 5.56 16.41 -10.68
CA ILE A 64 5.31 17.43 -11.70
C ILE A 64 4.29 18.47 -11.20
N TRP A 65 3.15 18.03 -10.65
CA TRP A 65 2.04 18.92 -10.33
C TRP A 65 2.02 19.41 -8.88
N LYS A 66 2.61 18.66 -7.93
CA LYS A 66 2.75 19.05 -6.51
C LYS A 66 1.47 19.64 -5.91
N THR A 67 0.30 19.13 -6.28
CA THR A 67 -0.99 19.61 -5.75
C THR A 67 -1.44 18.77 -4.57
N GLU A 68 -1.95 19.41 -3.53
CA GLU A 68 -2.51 18.75 -2.35
C GLU A 68 -3.61 17.75 -2.74
N ARG A 69 -4.52 18.18 -3.62
CA ARG A 69 -5.60 17.36 -4.15
C ARG A 69 -5.14 16.09 -4.87
N PHE A 70 -3.99 16.11 -5.53
CA PHE A 70 -3.47 14.91 -6.20
C PHE A 70 -3.05 13.85 -5.18
N TYR A 71 -2.39 14.26 -4.09
CA TYR A 71 -1.96 13.35 -3.03
C TYR A 71 -3.15 12.67 -2.34
N ASP A 72 -4.22 13.41 -2.07
CA ASP A 72 -5.44 12.85 -1.48
C ASP A 72 -6.11 11.82 -2.39
N ILE A 73 -6.24 12.13 -3.69
CA ILE A 73 -6.85 11.22 -4.68
C ILE A 73 -5.98 9.97 -4.88
N ALA A 74 -4.66 10.11 -4.98
CA ALA A 74 -3.75 8.98 -5.16
C ALA A 74 -3.78 8.03 -3.97
N GLY A 75 -3.80 8.58 -2.75
CA GLY A 75 -3.97 7.81 -1.51
C GLY A 75 -5.30 7.08 -1.48
N GLY A 76 -6.41 7.79 -1.71
CA GLY A 76 -7.76 7.21 -1.74
C GLY A 76 -7.90 6.09 -2.76
N LEU A 77 -7.39 6.29 -3.99
CA LEU A 77 -7.42 5.27 -5.05
C LEU A 77 -6.62 4.02 -4.66
N THR A 78 -5.48 4.17 -3.99
CA THR A 78 -4.68 3.05 -3.50
C THR A 78 -5.45 2.22 -2.48
N TYR A 79 -6.15 2.87 -1.53
CA TYR A 79 -7.00 2.16 -0.56
C TYR A 79 -8.12 1.38 -1.24
N LEU A 80 -8.82 2.01 -2.21
CA LEU A 80 -9.89 1.35 -2.97
C LEU A 80 -9.38 0.13 -3.73
N ALA A 81 -8.23 0.24 -4.40
CA ALA A 81 -7.62 -0.86 -5.14
C ALA A 81 -7.26 -2.04 -4.22
N VAL A 82 -6.63 -1.77 -3.08
CA VAL A 82 -6.20 -2.80 -2.12
C VAL A 82 -7.39 -3.50 -1.48
N ILE A 83 -8.43 -2.77 -1.09
CA ILE A 83 -9.63 -3.36 -0.49
C ILE A 83 -10.41 -4.19 -1.49
N GLY A 84 -10.61 -3.66 -2.70
CA GLY A 84 -11.28 -4.39 -3.78
C GLY A 84 -10.55 -5.69 -4.08
N PHE A 85 -9.22 -5.65 -4.21
CA PHE A 85 -8.41 -6.84 -4.41
C PHE A 85 -8.46 -7.80 -3.22
N SER A 86 -8.35 -7.30 -1.98
CA SER A 86 -8.36 -8.14 -0.77
C SER A 86 -9.70 -8.86 -0.58
N LEU A 87 -10.83 -8.19 -0.82
CA LEU A 87 -12.16 -8.80 -0.75
C LEU A 87 -12.35 -9.85 -1.84
N TRP A 88 -11.95 -9.51 -3.08
CA TRP A 88 -12.03 -10.46 -4.19
C TRP A 88 -11.17 -11.69 -3.92
N ALA A 89 -9.91 -11.49 -3.52
CA ALA A 89 -8.97 -12.56 -3.17
C ALA A 89 -9.48 -13.44 -2.01
N GLY A 90 -10.07 -12.83 -0.98
CA GLY A 90 -10.70 -13.55 0.13
C GLY A 90 -11.90 -14.39 -0.30
N SER A 91 -12.77 -13.81 -1.15
CA SER A 91 -14.00 -14.43 -1.64
C SER A 91 -13.78 -15.72 -2.43
N GLN A 92 -12.58 -15.92 -2.98
CA GLN A 92 -12.21 -17.13 -3.71
C GLN A 92 -12.05 -18.35 -2.78
N THR A 93 -11.83 -18.15 -1.48
CA THR A 93 -11.68 -19.25 -0.51
C THR A 93 -12.93 -19.40 0.34
N GLU A 94 -13.43 -18.30 0.91
CA GLU A 94 -14.61 -18.28 1.77
C GLU A 94 -15.46 -17.05 1.46
N ALA A 95 -16.78 -17.16 1.62
CA ALA A 95 -17.65 -16.01 1.46
C ALA A 95 -17.26 -14.91 2.47
N PRO A 96 -17.18 -13.63 2.05
CA PRO A 96 -16.80 -12.54 2.95
C PRO A 96 -17.72 -12.50 4.16
N SER A 97 -17.11 -12.52 5.34
CA SER A 97 -17.83 -12.41 6.60
C SER A 97 -18.37 -10.98 6.78
N LEU A 98 -19.44 -10.85 7.56
CA LEU A 98 -20.10 -9.56 7.80
C LEU A 98 -19.13 -8.50 8.38
N ARG A 99 -18.15 -8.93 9.17
CA ARG A 99 -17.07 -8.06 9.70
C ARG A 99 -16.17 -7.50 8.59
N GLU A 100 -15.79 -8.30 7.60
CA GLU A 100 -14.92 -7.88 6.50
C GLU A 100 -15.64 -6.89 5.59
N ILE A 101 -16.93 -7.11 5.36
CA ILE A 101 -17.78 -6.20 4.58
C ILE A 101 -17.90 -4.84 5.28
N ILE A 102 -18.18 -4.82 6.59
CA ILE A 102 -18.29 -3.56 7.35
C ILE A 102 -16.98 -2.78 7.33
N ILE A 103 -15.85 -3.44 7.61
CA ILE A 103 -14.54 -2.78 7.64
C ILE A 103 -14.21 -2.22 6.25
N SER A 104 -14.43 -3.01 5.20
CA SER A 104 -14.18 -2.59 3.82
C SER A 104 -15.02 -1.38 3.43
N LEU A 105 -16.31 -1.37 3.78
CA LEU A 105 -17.21 -0.25 3.51
C LEU A 105 -16.78 1.02 4.25
N LEU A 106 -16.35 0.90 5.50
CA LEU A 106 -15.89 2.05 6.28
C LEU A 106 -14.66 2.71 5.64
N VAL A 107 -13.70 1.90 5.15
CA VAL A 107 -12.52 2.45 4.48
C VAL A 107 -12.87 3.03 3.11
N VAL A 108 -13.81 2.45 2.36
CA VAL A 108 -14.32 3.05 1.12
C VAL A 108 -14.89 4.43 1.41
N LEU A 109 -15.77 4.57 2.40
CA LEU A 109 -16.32 5.87 2.79
C LEU A 109 -15.23 6.86 3.22
N TRP A 110 -14.26 6.41 3.99
CA TRP A 110 -13.13 7.25 4.40
C TRP A 110 -12.22 7.66 3.23
N SER A 111 -12.07 6.82 2.21
CA SER A 111 -11.24 7.12 1.04
C SER A 111 -11.87 8.11 0.07
N LEU A 112 -13.20 8.32 0.16
CA LEU A 112 -13.96 9.23 -0.70
C LEU A 112 -14.11 10.64 -0.12
N ARG A 113 -13.55 10.89 1.08
CA ARG A 113 -13.51 12.22 1.71
C ARG A 113 -12.57 13.17 0.95
#